data_AF-A0A1F6WBE1-F1
#
_entry.id   AF-A0A1F6WBE1-F1
#
_cell.length_a   1.000
_cell.length_b   1.000
_cell.length_c   1.000
_cell.angle_alpha   90.00
_cell.angle_beta   90.00
_cell.angle_gamma   90.00
#
_symmetry.space_group_name_H-M   'P 1'
#
loop_
_entity.id
_entity.type
_entity.pdbx_description
1 polymer ?
#
loop_
_entity_poly.entity_id
_entity_poly.type
_entity_poly.pdbx_seq_one_letter_code
_entity_poly.pdbx_strand_id
1 'polypeptide(L)' 'MKIKKGDNVIIITGKDKDKKGKIIRVLVEENKVIVEGANMMKKHQRPRKSGEKGSMVNIAMPIHASNVKKVE' A
#
# COMPACT_ATOMS: atom_id res chain seq x y z
N MET A 1 2.76 -2.58 17.26
CA MET A 1 2.18 -1.65 16.26
C MET A 1 0.97 -0.93 16.85
N LYS A 2 0.87 0.40 16.69
CA LYS A 2 -0.25 1.21 17.22
C LYS A 2 -1.35 1.52 16.20
N ILE A 3 -1.27 0.97 14.99
CA ILE A 3 -2.12 1.33 13.85
C ILE A 3 -2.97 0.13 13.44
N LYS A 4 -4.24 0.37 13.14
CA LYS A 4 -5.22 -0.67 12.76
C LYS A 4 -5.66 -0.51 11.31
N LYS A 5 -6.23 -1.59 10.76
CA LYS A 5 -6.91 -1.55 9.46
C LYS A 5 -8.04 -0.51 9.52
N GLY A 6 -8.08 0.38 8.53
CA GLY A 6 -9.09 1.42 8.43
C GLY A 6 -8.71 2.77 9.04
N ASP A 7 -7.59 2.88 9.75
CA ASP A 7 -7.06 4.16 10.21
C ASP A 7 -6.59 5.01 9.01
N ASN A 8 -6.73 6.33 9.13
CA ASN A 8 -6.11 7.30 8.24
C ASN A 8 -4.69 7.59 8.68
N VAL A 9 -3.76 7.55 7.73
CA VAL A 9 -2.35 7.82 7.97
C VAL A 9 -1.80 8.79 6.95
N ILE A 10 -0.78 9.53 7.36
CA ILE A 10 0.07 10.34 6.49
C ILE A 10 1.46 9.72 6.43
N ILE A 11 2.09 9.78 5.26
CA ILE A 11 3.45 9.30 5.06
C ILE A 11 4.42 10.40 5.44
N ILE A 12 5.32 10.11 6.38
CA ILE A 12 6.28 11.08 6.93
C ILE A 12 7.52 11.19 6.03
N THR A 13 7.92 10.07 5.44
CA THR A 13 9.20 9.93 4.73
C THR A 13 9.07 8.99 3.53
N GLY A 14 9.95 9.18 2.53
CA GLY A 14 10.00 8.36 1.32
C GLY A 14 9.42 9.06 0.08
N LYS A 15 9.24 8.30 -1.00
CA LYS A 15 8.80 8.80 -2.31
C LYS A 15 7.41 9.47 -2.27
N ASP A 16 6.55 8.98 -1.40
CA ASP A 16 5.15 9.40 -1.25
C ASP A 16 4.94 10.28 -0.01
N LYS A 17 5.97 11.04 0.40
CA LYS A 17 5.91 11.94 1.56
C LYS A 17 4.70 12.90 1.47
N ASP A 18 4.08 13.15 2.62
CA ASP A 18 2.90 14.00 2.83
C ASP A 18 1.59 13.50 2.17
N LYS A 19 1.61 12.36 1.48
CA LYS A 19 0.37 11.72 1.04
C LYS A 19 -0.39 11.14 2.22
N LYS A 20 -1.69 11.36 2.22
CA LYS A 20 -2.66 10.77 3.14
C LYS A 20 -3.33 9.57 2.47
N GLY A 21 -3.62 8.55 3.24
CA GLY A 21 -4.34 7.38 2.75
C GLY A 21 -4.87 6.52 3.88
N LYS A 22 -5.81 5.65 3.53
CA LYS A 22 -6.40 4.69 4.46
C LYS A 22 -5.57 3.40 4.47
N ILE A 23 -5.43 2.78 5.63
CA ILE A 23 -4.79 1.48 5.73
C ILE A 23 -5.76 0.38 5.26
N ILE A 24 -5.37 -0.30 4.18
CA ILE A 24 -6.09 -1.46 3.62
C ILE A 24 -5.77 -2.71 4.44
N ARG A 25 -4.50 -2.91 4.79
CA ARG A 25 -4.02 -4.09 5.49
C ARG A 25 -2.81 -3.77 6.36
N VAL A 26 -2.74 -4.40 7.52
CA VAL A 26 -1.59 -4.35 8.42
C VAL A 26 -0.93 -5.72 8.41
N LEU A 27 0.37 -5.76 8.16
CA LEU A 27 1.23 -6.94 8.23
C LEU A 27 2.03 -6.85 9.52
N VAL A 28 1.46 -7.37 10.61
CA VAL A 28 2.02 -7.21 11.97
C VAL A 28 3.36 -7.90 12.11
N GLU A 29 3.50 -9.11 11.57
CA GLU A 29 4.73 -9.91 11.63
C GLU A 29 5.91 -9.22 10.95
N GLU A 30 5.66 -8.54 9.83
CA GLU A 30 6.69 -7.84 9.06
C GLU A 30 6.86 -6.36 9.44
N ASN A 31 6.10 -5.86 10.42
CA ASN A 31 6.02 -4.43 10.75
C ASN A 31 5.74 -3.51 9.54
N LYS A 32 4.90 -3.97 8.61
CA LYS A 32 4.53 -3.25 7.39
C LYS A 32 3.04 -2.94 7.32
N VAL A 33 2.68 -1.90 6.59
CA VAL A 33 1.29 -1.50 6.33
C VAL A 33 1.07 -1.25 4.84
N ILE A 34 -0.09 -1.63 4.33
CA ILE A 34 -0.50 -1.31 2.96
C ILE A 34 -1.46 -0.12 3.05
N VAL A 35 -1.03 1.00 2.48
CA VAL A 35 -1.79 2.25 2.45
C VAL A 35 -2.33 2.47 1.05
N GLU A 36 -3.61 2.82 0.94
CA GLU A 36 -4.25 3.12 -0.34
C GLU A 36 -3.61 4.35 -1.00
N GLY A 37 -3.33 4.26 -2.30
CA GLY A 37 -2.77 5.38 -3.08
C GLY A 37 -1.28 5.67 -2.83
N ALA A 38 -0.61 4.87 -2.00
CA ALA A 38 0.81 5.02 -1.70
C ALA A 38 1.61 3.80 -2.12
N ASN A 39 2.89 4.03 -2.47
CA ASN A 39 3.82 3.00 -2.91
C ASN A 39 3.22 2.11 -4.03
N MET A 40 2.58 2.75 -5.01
CA MET A 40 1.91 2.06 -6.11
C MET A 40 2.94 1.51 -7.11
N MET A 41 2.82 0.22 -7.43
CA MET A 41 3.60 -0.43 -8.46
C MET A 41 2.72 -1.02 -9.56
N LYS A 42 3.22 -0.92 -10.79
CA LYS A 42 2.62 -1.56 -11.97
C LYS A 42 3.05 -3.02 -12.00
N LYS A 43 2.13 -3.93 -11.75
CA LYS A 43 2.35 -5.36 -11.90
C LYS A 43 1.78 -5.81 -13.25
N HIS A 44 2.67 -6.31 -14.11
CA HIS A 44 2.27 -6.96 -15.35
C HIS A 44 1.82 -8.38 -15.03
N GLN A 45 0.52 -8.64 -15.18
CA GLN A 45 -0.05 -9.96 -14.94
C GLN A 45 -0.18 -10.70 -16.26
N ARG A 46 0.44 -11.88 -16.33
CA ARG A 46 0.25 -12.79 -17.47
C ARG A 46 -1.21 -13.24 -17.52
N PRO A 47 -1.82 -13.33 -18.71
CA PRO A 47 -3.19 -13.80 -18.86
C PRO A 47 -3.31 -15.24 -18.36
N ARG A 48 -4.45 -15.56 -17.73
CA ARG A 48 -4.70 -16.89 -17.13
C ARG A 48 -5.43 -17.82 -18.09
N LYS A 49 -6.23 -17.29 -19.02
CA LYS A 49 -6.87 -18.07 -20.09
C LYS A 49 -6.30 -17.71 -21.45
N SER A 50 -6.29 -18.70 -22.35
CA SER A 50 -5.94 -18.50 -23.75
C SER A 50 -6.95 -17.54 -24.39
N GLY A 51 -6.49 -16.42 -24.93
CA GLY A 51 -7.32 -15.38 -25.55
C GLY A 51 -7.54 -14.10 -24.71
N GLU A 52 -7.14 -14.08 -23.43
CA GLU A 52 -7.18 -12.85 -22.63
C GLU A 52 -5.92 -12.00 -22.85
N LYS A 53 -6.08 -10.68 -22.97
CA LYS A 53 -4.93 -9.75 -22.98
C LYS A 53 -4.31 -9.69 -21.59
N GLY A 54 -2.99 -9.67 -21.51
CA GLY A 54 -2.28 -9.42 -20.25
C GLY A 54 -2.71 -8.09 -19.65
N SER A 55 -2.98 -8.06 -18.35
CA SER A 55 -3.44 -6.85 -17.65
C SER A 55 -2.28 -6.19 -16.91
N MET A 56 -2.26 -4.85 -16.98
CA MET A 56 -1.39 -4.04 -16.13
C MET A 56 -2.21 -3.61 -14.93
N VAL A 57 -1.92 -4.17 -13.75
CA VAL A 57 -2.63 -3.87 -12.51
C VAL A 57 -1.76 -2.97 -11.65
N ASN A 58 -2.32 -1.86 -11.19
CA ASN A 58 -1.68 -1.03 -10.18
C ASN A 58 -1.98 -1.61 -8.80
N ILE A 59 -0.94 -2.01 -8.07
CA ILE A 59 -1.06 -2.54 -6.72
C ILE A 59 -0.33 -1.63 -5.73
N ALA A 60 -0.94 -1.38 -4.57
CA ALA A 60 -0.27 -0.72 -3.46
C ALA A 60 0.67 -1.71 -2.77
N MET A 61 1.93 -1.33 -2.62
CA MET A 61 2.94 -2.15 -1.96
C MET A 61 3.06 -1.77 -0.48
N PRO A 62 3.49 -2.70 0.38
CA PRO A 62 3.67 -2.43 1.80
C PRO A 62 4.73 -1.36 2.05
N ILE A 63 4.50 -0.53 3.07
CA ILE A 63 5.38 0.50 3.59
C ILE A 63 5.71 0.16 5.04
N HIS A 64 6.92 0.47 5.51
CA HIS A 64 7.30 0.23 6.90
C HIS A 64 6.50 1.12 7.86
N ALA A 65 6.08 0.57 8.99
CA ALA A 65 5.21 1.27 9.93
C ALA A 65 5.84 2.51 10.59
N SER A 66 7.17 2.61 10.60
CA SER A 66 7.89 3.81 11.07
C SER A 66 7.69 5.04 10.16
N ASN A 67 7.36 4.81 8.88
CA ASN A 67 7.27 5.87 7.89
C ASN A 67 5.86 6.44 7.76
N VAL A 68 4.92 5.95 8.58
CA VAL A 68 3.53 6.39 8.61
C VAL A 68 3.19 6.97 9.98
N LYS A 69 2.42 8.05 9.98
CA LYS A 69 1.87 8.67 11.19
C LYS A 69 0.35 8.60 11.12
N LYS A 70 -0.28 8.15 12.20
CA LYS A 70 -1.74 8.25 12.34
C LYS A 70 -2.13 9.72 12.39
N VAL A 71 -3.12 10.07 11.57
CA VAL A 71 -3.76 11.38 11.63
C VAL A 71 -5.14 11.13 12.24
N GLU A 72 -5.43 11.82 13.34
CA GLU A 72 -6.77 11.87 13.92
C GLU A 72 -7.71 12.74 13.08
#